data_AF-A0A4S2LBV6-F1
#
_entry.id   AF-A0A4S2LBV6-F1
#
_cell.length_a   1.000
_cell.length_b   1.000
_cell.length_c   1.000
_cell.angle_alpha   90.00
_cell.angle_beta   90.00
_cell.angle_gamma   90.00
#
_symmetry.space_group_name_H-M   'P 1'
#
loop_
_entity.id
_entity.type
_entity.pdbx_description
1 polymer ?
#
loop_
_entity_poly.entity_id
_entity_poly.type
_entity_poly.pdbx_seq_one_letter_code
_entity_poly.pdbx_strand_id
1 'polypeptide(L)'
;MWGQLGVLLCLCMLVPDSESTIALLKPVPNGMQVWWDDPVMPTAEFLLTWQKEGSNKVEGHKFVERNARNYVVKGLEDCQMYTFNLIAMDWKYRQFGAGRKSGMTGNCPSEIEEDELSIST
;
A
#
# COMPACT_ATOMS: atom_id res chain seq x y z
N MET A 1 19.05 7.62 -52.49
CA MET A 1 19.18 6.24 -51.97
C MET A 1 20.59 6.19 -51.42
N TRP A 2 20.86 6.19 -50.11
CA TRP A 2 20.46 5.24 -49.10
C TRP A 2 20.12 5.99 -47.79
N GLY A 3 18.88 5.84 -47.31
CA GLY A 3 18.54 6.11 -45.92
C GLY A 3 18.70 4.83 -45.12
N GLN A 4 18.97 4.94 -43.82
CA GLN A 4 18.24 4.28 -42.75
C GLN A 4 19.01 4.36 -41.43
N LEU A 5 18.35 5.01 -40.47
CA LEU A 5 18.16 4.48 -39.13
C LEU A 5 19.43 4.23 -38.31
N GLY A 6 20.19 5.30 -38.07
CA GLY A 6 20.84 5.50 -36.78
C GLY A 6 19.81 5.92 -35.72
N VAL A 7 18.71 5.17 -35.59
CA VAL A 7 17.86 5.27 -34.40
C VAL A 7 18.71 4.60 -33.34
N LEU A 8 19.50 5.43 -32.68
CA LEU A 8 20.17 5.17 -31.43
C LEU A 8 19.10 4.55 -30.54
N LEU A 9 19.09 3.21 -30.51
CA LEU A 9 18.36 2.36 -29.60
C LEU A 9 18.90 2.70 -28.22
N CYS A 10 18.45 3.85 -27.72
CA CYS A 10 18.27 4.11 -26.32
C CYS A 10 17.16 3.12 -25.92
N LEU A 11 17.54 1.84 -25.82
CA LEU A 11 16.96 0.94 -24.85
C LEU A 11 17.24 1.63 -23.51
N CYS A 12 16.39 2.60 -23.17
CA CYS A 12 15.97 2.78 -21.82
C CYS A 12 15.54 1.38 -21.40
N MET A 13 16.46 0.65 -20.76
CA MET A 13 16.13 -0.49 -19.93
C MET A 13 15.27 0.10 -18.82
N LEU A 14 14.00 0.35 -19.15
CA LEU A 14 12.91 0.36 -18.22
C LEU A 14 12.95 -1.04 -17.64
N VAL A 15 13.75 -1.19 -16.57
CA VAL A 15 13.53 -2.23 -15.60
C VAL A 15 12.04 -2.12 -15.33
N PRO A 16 11.22 -3.12 -15.70
CA PRO A 16 9.80 -3.05 -15.38
C PRO A 16 9.76 -2.79 -13.89
N ASP A 17 9.17 -1.66 -13.46
CA ASP A 17 8.86 -1.42 -12.06
C ASP A 17 8.19 -2.71 -11.61
N SER A 18 8.91 -3.52 -10.83
CA SER A 18 8.44 -4.88 -10.59
C SER A 18 7.38 -4.74 -9.51
N GLU A 19 6.16 -4.45 -9.94
CA GLU A 19 5.09 -4.02 -9.06
C GLU A 19 4.90 -5.09 -7.97
N SER A 20 5.26 -4.75 -6.75
CA SER A 20 4.88 -5.55 -5.58
C SER A 20 3.56 -4.99 -5.12
N THR A 21 2.48 -5.43 -5.75
CA THR A 21 1.18 -4.78 -5.63
C THR A 21 0.47 -5.16 -4.35
N ILE A 22 -0.07 -4.17 -3.63
CA ILE A 22 -1.04 -4.42 -2.55
C ILE A 22 -2.37 -4.81 -3.20
N ALA A 23 -2.69 -6.10 -3.15
CA ALA A 23 -3.88 -6.69 -3.74
C ALA A 23 -5.15 -6.22 -3.02
N LEU A 24 -5.16 -6.24 -1.68
CA LEU A 24 -6.36 -6.01 -0.89
C LEU A 24 -6.07 -5.26 0.41
N LEU A 25 -7.02 -4.42 0.80
CA LEU A 25 -7.14 -3.84 2.14
C LEU A 25 -8.49 -4.26 2.72
N LYS A 26 -8.49 -4.70 3.98
CA LYS A 26 -9.71 -5.04 4.72
C LYS A 26 -9.63 -4.41 6.11
N PRO A 27 -10.59 -3.55 6.48
CA PRO A 27 -10.67 -3.03 7.83
C PRO A 27 -10.80 -4.16 8.85
N VAL A 28 -10.12 -4.02 9.97
CA VAL A 28 -10.25 -4.89 11.16
C VAL A 28 -10.36 -4.00 12.40
N PRO A 29 -10.83 -4.50 13.56
CA PRO A 29 -10.92 -3.69 14.77
C PRO A 29 -9.58 -3.02 15.10
N ASN A 30 -9.58 -1.69 15.24
CA ASN A 30 -8.42 -0.85 15.52
C ASN A 30 -7.25 -1.08 14.52
N GLY A 31 -7.54 -1.32 13.25
CA GLY A 31 -6.49 -1.70 12.31
C GLY A 31 -6.92 -1.92 10.86
N MET A 32 -5.96 -2.45 10.09
CA MET A 32 -6.12 -2.81 8.69
C MET A 32 -5.37 -4.10 8.40
N GLN A 33 -6.02 -5.05 7.75
CA GLN A 33 -5.33 -6.19 7.15
C GLN A 33 -4.96 -5.84 5.71
N VAL A 34 -3.69 -6.04 5.37
CA VAL A 34 -3.09 -5.69 4.08
C VAL A 34 -2.63 -6.98 3.42
N TRP A 35 -3.01 -7.23 2.16
CA TRP A 35 -2.54 -8.37 1.36
C TRP A 35 -1.82 -7.91 0.11
N TRP A 36 -0.87 -8.71 -0.34
CA TRP A 36 -0.10 -8.46 -1.56
C TRP A 36 0.19 -9.75 -2.31
N ASP A 37 0.43 -9.60 -3.61
CA ASP A 37 0.76 -10.70 -4.51
C ASP A 37 2.22 -11.14 -4.36
N ASP A 38 2.56 -12.28 -4.97
CA ASP A 38 3.94 -12.72 -5.10
C ASP A 38 4.77 -11.65 -5.82
N PRO A 39 5.94 -11.24 -5.29
CA PRO A 39 6.82 -10.34 -6.02
C PRO A 39 7.39 -11.06 -7.25
N VAL A 40 7.53 -10.32 -8.35
CA VAL A 40 8.07 -10.85 -9.63
C VAL A 40 9.47 -11.47 -9.45
N MET A 41 10.27 -10.93 -8.52
CA MET A 41 11.57 -11.45 -8.14
C MET A 41 11.59 -11.85 -6.65
N PRO A 42 12.39 -12.86 -6.26
CA PRO A 42 12.54 -13.22 -4.84
C PRO A 42 13.00 -12.05 -3.98
N THR A 43 12.30 -11.81 -2.86
CA THR A 43 12.60 -10.71 -1.91
C THR A 43 13.11 -11.23 -0.57
N ALA A 44 14.00 -10.47 0.08
CA ALA A 44 14.62 -10.83 1.36
C ALA A 44 13.59 -10.69 2.46
N GLU A 45 12.84 -9.60 2.37
CA GLU A 45 11.81 -9.14 3.26
C GLU A 45 11.03 -8.02 2.58
N PHE A 46 9.83 -7.77 3.09
CA PHE A 46 9.06 -6.60 2.72
C PHE A 46 9.16 -5.54 3.81
N LEU A 47 9.25 -4.28 3.41
CA LEU A 47 8.97 -3.15 4.29
C LEU A 47 7.56 -2.64 4.01
N LEU A 48 6.68 -2.78 5.00
CA LEU A 48 5.36 -2.17 5.00
C LEU A 48 5.40 -0.89 5.82
N THR A 49 4.97 0.24 5.27
CA THR A 49 4.80 1.50 5.99
C THR A 49 3.36 1.99 5.91
N TRP A 50 2.93 2.77 6.90
CA TRP A 50 1.61 3.39 6.90
C TRP A 50 1.63 4.81 7.44
N GLN A 51 0.74 5.63 6.91
CA GLN A 51 0.55 7.04 7.27
C GLN A 51 -0.90 7.44 7.00
N LYS A 52 -1.42 8.43 7.72
CA LYS A 52 -2.71 9.04 7.36
C LYS A 52 -2.66 9.60 5.95
N GLU A 53 -3.73 9.45 5.19
CA GLU A 53 -3.80 9.98 3.83
C GLU A 53 -3.62 11.50 3.84
N GLY A 54 -2.82 12.02 2.89
CA GLY A 54 -2.45 13.44 2.83
C GLY A 54 -1.34 13.86 3.81
N SER A 55 -0.96 13.02 4.77
CA SER A 55 0.21 13.26 5.62
C SER A 55 1.48 12.78 4.93
N ASN A 56 2.57 13.54 5.11
CA ASN A 56 3.93 13.15 4.69
C ASN A 56 4.70 12.46 5.83
N LYS A 57 4.09 12.30 7.01
CA LYS A 57 4.70 11.67 8.17
C LYS A 57 4.32 10.19 8.24
N VAL A 58 5.32 9.32 8.15
CA VAL A 58 5.15 7.88 8.42
C VAL A 58 4.79 7.69 9.89
N GLU A 59 3.67 7.04 10.17
CA GLU A 59 3.21 6.77 11.54
C GLU A 59 3.75 5.44 12.07
N GLY A 60 3.99 4.47 11.19
CA GLY A 60 4.61 3.23 11.56
C GLY A 60 5.12 2.43 10.38
N HIS A 61 5.89 1.39 10.71
CA HIS A 61 6.48 0.49 9.74
C HIS A 61 6.63 -0.93 10.32
N LYS A 62 6.80 -1.90 9.43
CA LYS A 62 7.10 -3.28 9.77
C LYS A 62 7.93 -3.94 8.68
N PHE A 63 9.00 -4.62 9.08
CA PHE A 63 9.66 -5.62 8.25
C PHE A 63 8.89 -6.94 8.36
N VAL A 64 8.49 -7.47 7.21
CA VAL A 64 7.67 -8.68 7.07
C VAL A 64 8.48 -9.73 6.33
N GLU A 65 8.40 -10.98 6.80
CA GLU A 65 9.11 -12.11 6.21
C GLU A 65 8.75 -12.30 4.71
N ARG A 66 9.75 -12.67 3.90
CA ARG A 66 9.64 -12.88 2.44
C ARG A 66 8.50 -13.77 1.94
N ASN A 67 8.05 -14.71 2.75
CA ASN A 67 7.00 -15.67 2.37
C ASN A 67 5.61 -15.20 2.81
N ALA A 68 5.51 -14.12 3.57
CA ALA A 68 4.24 -13.57 3.98
C ALA A 68 3.51 -12.95 2.78
N ARG A 69 2.18 -13.05 2.81
CA ARG A 69 1.27 -12.45 1.81
C ARG A 69 0.26 -11.50 2.41
N ASN A 70 0.34 -11.32 3.73
CA ASN A 70 -0.47 -10.37 4.43
C ASN A 70 0.17 -9.97 5.75
N TYR A 71 -0.29 -8.84 6.27
CA TYR A 71 0.02 -8.38 7.61
C TYR A 71 -1.16 -7.60 8.19
N VAL A 72 -1.38 -7.74 9.50
CA VAL A 72 -2.39 -6.98 10.23
C VAL A 72 -1.73 -5.82 10.94
N VAL A 73 -1.97 -4.61 10.45
CA VAL A 73 -1.59 -3.37 11.11
C VAL A 73 -2.61 -3.07 12.22
N LYS A 74 -2.14 -2.83 13.44
CA LYS A 74 -2.96 -2.55 14.63
C LYS A 74 -2.65 -1.17 15.19
N GLY A 75 -3.55 -0.65 16.02
CA GLY A 75 -3.40 0.65 16.65
C GLY A 75 -3.62 1.81 15.67
N LEU A 76 -4.38 1.56 14.60
CA LEU A 76 -4.82 2.63 13.71
C LEU A 76 -6.07 3.29 14.29
N GLU A 77 -6.20 4.59 14.07
CA GLU A 77 -7.42 5.32 14.41
C GLU A 77 -8.59 4.80 13.59
N ASP A 78 -9.76 4.73 14.20
CA ASP A 78 -11.01 4.38 13.53
C ASP A 78 -11.48 5.53 12.61
N CYS A 79 -12.26 5.20 11.58
CA CYS A 79 -12.78 6.16 10.60
C CYS A 79 -11.71 7.03 9.91
N GLN A 80 -10.46 6.55 9.84
CA GLN A 80 -9.34 7.31 9.31
C GLN A 80 -8.84 6.66 8.02
N MET A 81 -8.65 7.49 7.00
CA MET A 81 -8.03 7.06 5.76
C MET A 81 -6.52 6.95 5.95
N TYR A 82 -5.95 5.78 5.63
CA TYR A 82 -4.53 5.49 5.70
C TYR A 82 -4.01 5.08 4.33
N THR A 83 -2.82 5.55 3.99
CA THR A 83 -2.02 5.04 2.88
C THR A 83 -1.03 4.00 3.41
N PHE A 84 -1.01 2.83 2.76
CA PHE A 84 -0.03 1.78 2.98
C PHE A 84 0.94 1.72 1.79
N ASN A 85 2.24 1.61 2.06
CA ASN A 85 3.25 1.36 1.04
C ASN A 85 3.97 0.06 1.37
N LEU A 86 4.11 -0.81 0.37
CA LEU A 86 4.86 -2.06 0.45
C LEU A 86 6.09 -1.93 -0.43
N ILE A 87 7.26 -2.30 0.09
CA ILE A 87 8.52 -2.29 -0.63
C ILE A 87 9.17 -3.66 -0.53
N ALA A 88 9.43 -4.29 -1.66
CA ALA A 88 10.22 -5.52 -1.76
C ALA A 88 11.71 -5.19 -1.92
N MET A 89 12.55 -5.79 -1.09
CA MET A 89 14.00 -5.57 -1.07
C MET A 89 14.78 -6.82 -1.44
N ASP A 90 15.93 -6.66 -2.09
CA ASP A 90 16.89 -7.75 -2.28
C ASP A 90 17.81 -7.92 -1.06
N TRP A 91 18.73 -8.88 -1.12
CA TRP A 91 19.65 -9.24 -0.03
C TRP A 91 20.72 -8.17 0.20
N LYS A 92 20.77 -7.16 -0.67
CA LYS A 92 21.60 -5.96 -0.56
C LYS A 92 20.76 -4.73 -0.21
N TYR A 93 19.52 -4.92 0.25
CA TYR A 93 18.58 -3.87 0.59
C TYR A 93 18.25 -2.92 -0.56
N ARG A 94 18.41 -3.38 -1.81
CA ARG A 94 17.98 -2.61 -2.98
C ARG A 94 16.50 -2.86 -3.20
N GLN A 95 15.76 -1.77 -3.32
CA GLN A 95 14.34 -1.81 -3.65
C GLN A 95 14.21 -2.21 -5.11
N PHE A 96 13.35 -3.19 -5.39
CA PHE A 96 13.07 -3.58 -6.77
C PHE A 96 11.57 -3.65 -7.06
N GLY A 97 10.73 -3.71 -6.02
CA GLY A 97 9.29 -3.65 -6.18
C GLY A 97 8.63 -2.80 -5.14
N ALA A 98 7.56 -2.12 -5.54
CA ALA A 98 6.78 -1.26 -4.68
C ALA A 98 5.29 -1.38 -4.98
N GLY A 99 4.46 -1.15 -3.96
CA GLY A 99 3.02 -1.06 -4.09
C GLY A 99 2.47 -0.04 -3.11
N ARG A 100 1.38 0.63 -3.50
CA ARG A 100 0.72 1.64 -2.67
C ARG A 100 -0.78 1.47 -2.76
N LYS A 101 -1.46 1.54 -1.63
CA LYS A 101 -2.93 1.52 -1.58
C LYS A 101 -3.43 2.28 -0.37
N SER A 102 -4.46 3.10 -0.57
CA SER A 102 -5.18 3.77 0.53
C SER A 102 -6.45 2.99 0.88
N GLY A 103 -6.81 3.03 2.15
CA GLY A 103 -8.05 2.43 2.65
C GLY A 103 -8.50 3.06 3.96
N MET A 104 -9.81 3.11 4.15
CA MET A 104 -10.45 3.64 5.36
C MET A 104 -10.53 2.54 6.42
N THR A 105 -10.11 2.85 7.65
CA THR A 105 -10.26 1.95 8.80
C THR A 105 -11.73 1.79 9.21
N GLY A 106 -12.01 0.83 10.09
CA GLY A 106 -13.38 0.49 10.49
C GLY A 106 -14.01 1.49 11.45
N ASN A 107 -15.20 1.14 11.95
CA ASN A 107 -15.96 1.88 12.98
C ASN A 107 -16.25 3.35 12.61
N CYS A 108 -16.50 3.63 11.33
CA CYS A 108 -16.99 4.93 10.90
C CYS A 108 -18.42 5.14 11.43
N PRO A 109 -18.74 6.30 12.04
CA PRO A 109 -20.12 6.61 12.35
C PRO A 109 -20.92 6.60 11.05
N SER A 110 -22.01 5.83 11.01
CA SER A 110 -23.01 5.98 9.97
C SER A 110 -23.66 7.35 10.13
N GLU A 111 -23.91 8.08 9.03
CA GLU A 111 -24.64 9.36 9.01
C GLU A 111 -26.13 9.24 9.41
N ILE A 112 -26.48 8.28 10.25
CA ILE A 112 -27.82 8.06 10.79
C ILE A 112 -27.71 8.10 12.31
N GLU A 113 -27.36 9.28 12.84
CA GLU A 113 -27.95 9.74 14.09
C GLU A 113 -29.19 10.53 13.67
N GLU A 114 -30.32 9.82 13.60
CA GLU A 114 -31.62 10.38 13.26
C GLU A 114 -31.96 11.57 14.16
N ASP A 115 -32.52 12.59 13.51
CA ASP A 115 -33.36 13.66 14.04
C ASP A 115 -34.55 13.11 14.88
N GLU A 116 -34.28 12.43 15.99
CA GLU A 116 -35.29 11.97 16.97
C GLU A 116 -35.32 12.90 18.19
N LEU A 117 -35.26 14.22 17.98
CA LEU A 117 -35.56 15.20 19.03
C LEU A 117 -36.13 16.52 18.50
N SER A 118 -36.94 16.45 17.42
CA SER A 118 -37.91 17.52 17.14
C SER A 118 -39.09 17.02 16.31
N ILE A 119 -40.02 16.28 16.90
CA ILE A 119 -41.45 16.37 16.58
C ILE A 119 -42.28 15.96 17.80
N SER A 120 -42.97 16.95 18.34
CA SER A 120 -44.25 16.89 19.05
C SER A 120 -44.34 16.15 20.40
N THR A 121 -44.38 16.93 21.48
CA THR A 121 -45.65 17.30 22.17
C THR A 121 -45.49 18.64 22.86
#